data_AF-A0A2V5Y7I9-F1
#
_entry.id   AF-A0A2V5Y7I9-F1
#
_cell.length_a   1.000
_cell.length_b   1.000
_cell.length_c   1.000
_cell.angle_alpha   90.00
_cell.angle_beta   90.00
_cell.angle_gamma   90.00
#
_symmetry.space_group_name_H-M   'P 1'
#
loop_
_entity.id
_entity.type
_entity.pdbx_description
1 polymer ?
#
loop_
_entity_poly.entity_id
_entity_poly.type
_entity_poly.pdbx_seq_one_letter_code
_entity_poly.pdbx_strand_id
1 'polypeptide(L)'
;MNCYGQKDDGSAFDGTGVGRCWPILTGERGHYELAAGCDPKPFITTIENFSNQGGMITEQVWDGEDLPYARMKRGCPTGAAMPLCWSHAEYVSLVRSRHDGVCFDRVEPAYQRYVVNPVQSRYEIWTLRHPLRRVVRGKILRIILPAEATIAWSIDDWARDNELDTIHQDELNLWFADFPRAAVSVFAFTLLWKRDQRWENRTWQVSILREQT
;
A
#
# COMPACT_ATOMS: atom_id res chain seq x y z
N MET A 1 2.76 -15.51 10.85
CA MET A 1 1.89 -15.39 12.04
C MET A 1 2.41 -14.23 12.86
N ASN A 2 1.55 -13.36 13.40
CA ASN A 2 2.00 -12.30 14.31
C ASN A 2 2.39 -12.94 15.64
N CYS A 3 3.58 -12.64 16.17
CA CYS A 3 4.10 -13.23 17.41
C CYS A 3 4.13 -12.22 18.58
N TYR A 4 3.58 -11.02 18.40
CA TYR A 4 3.61 -9.96 19.42
C TYR A 4 2.34 -9.97 20.27
N GLY A 5 2.41 -10.61 21.43
CA GLY A 5 1.33 -10.67 22.41
C GLY A 5 1.58 -11.75 23.46
N GLN A 6 0.65 -11.88 24.40
CA GLN A 6 0.71 -12.93 25.43
C GLN A 6 0.75 -14.33 24.81
N LYS A 7 1.36 -15.27 25.50
CA LYS A 7 1.38 -16.69 25.12
C LYS A 7 0.02 -17.34 25.40
N ASP A 8 -0.21 -18.54 24.87
CA ASP A 8 -1.51 -19.23 24.99
C ASP A 8 -1.86 -19.67 26.41
N ASP A 9 -0.87 -19.77 27.29
CA ASP A 9 -1.06 -19.99 28.73
C ASP A 9 -1.32 -18.67 29.51
N GLY A 10 -1.43 -17.54 28.82
CA GLY A 10 -1.61 -16.22 29.39
C GLY A 10 -0.32 -15.57 29.93
N SER A 11 0.83 -16.24 29.84
CA SER A 11 2.12 -15.66 30.25
C SER A 11 2.51 -14.46 29.37
N ALA A 12 3.26 -13.55 29.98
CA ALA A 12 3.66 -12.29 29.34
C ALA A 12 4.58 -12.53 28.13
N PHE A 13 4.54 -11.58 27.20
CA PHE A 13 5.48 -11.53 26.08
C PHE A 13 6.90 -11.27 26.59
N ASP A 14 7.87 -12.07 26.14
CA ASP A 14 9.29 -12.01 26.52
C ASP A 14 10.22 -11.92 25.30
N GLY A 15 9.68 -11.57 24.13
CA GLY A 15 10.34 -11.71 22.83
C GLY A 15 9.70 -12.81 21.98
N THR A 16 8.92 -13.70 22.59
CA THR A 16 8.11 -14.73 21.91
C THR A 16 6.67 -14.72 22.41
N GLY A 17 5.73 -15.00 21.52
CA GLY A 17 4.32 -15.02 21.88
C GLY A 17 3.40 -15.24 20.69
N VAL A 18 2.12 -14.94 20.91
CA VAL A 18 1.05 -15.04 19.90
C VAL A 18 0.37 -13.69 19.82
N GLY A 19 0.27 -13.15 18.61
CA GLY A 19 -0.46 -11.90 18.38
C GLY A 19 -1.93 -12.06 18.76
N ARG A 20 -2.44 -11.11 19.57
CA ARG A 20 -3.83 -11.09 20.01
C ARG A 20 -4.67 -10.11 19.19
N CYS A 21 -5.98 -10.04 19.43
CA CYS A 21 -6.85 -9.11 18.73
C CYS A 21 -6.57 -7.65 19.13
N TRP A 22 -6.52 -6.76 18.15
CA TRP A 22 -6.30 -5.32 18.33
C TRP A 22 -7.64 -4.57 18.17
N PRO A 23 -8.18 -3.93 19.23
CA PRO A 23 -9.43 -3.16 19.13
C PRO A 23 -9.43 -2.11 18.02
N ILE A 24 -8.29 -1.46 17.78
CA ILE A 24 -8.14 -0.45 16.72
C ILE A 24 -8.56 -0.95 15.33
N LEU A 25 -8.27 -2.21 14.99
CA LEU A 25 -8.62 -2.77 13.67
C LEU A 25 -10.14 -2.91 13.50
N THR A 26 -10.89 -2.98 14.60
CA THR A 26 -12.36 -2.92 14.58
C THR A 26 -12.82 -1.52 14.14
N GLY A 27 -12.12 -0.47 14.58
CA GLY A 27 -12.38 0.91 14.18
C GLY A 27 -12.09 1.16 12.70
N GLU A 28 -10.93 0.68 12.24
CA GLU A 28 -10.54 0.78 10.83
C GLU A 28 -11.56 0.09 9.93
N ARG A 29 -12.05 -1.09 10.34
CA ARG A 29 -13.14 -1.77 9.63
C ARG A 29 -14.43 -0.95 9.66
N GLY A 30 -14.75 -0.29 10.77
CA GLY A 30 -15.86 0.62 10.88
C GLY A 30 -15.82 1.76 9.84
N HIS A 31 -14.67 2.42 9.67
CA HIS A 31 -14.54 3.47 8.64
C HIS A 31 -14.66 2.90 7.23
N TYR A 32 -14.13 1.70 6.97
CA TYR A 32 -14.33 1.03 5.69
C TYR A 32 -15.82 0.80 5.39
N GLU A 33 -16.58 0.28 6.36
CA GLU A 33 -18.01 0.03 6.20
C GLU A 33 -18.78 1.33 5.98
N LEU A 34 -18.43 2.39 6.71
CA LEU A 34 -18.98 3.72 6.48
C LEU A 34 -18.70 4.21 5.05
N ALA A 35 -17.45 4.08 4.58
CA ALA A 35 -17.07 4.46 3.22
C ALA A 35 -17.79 3.63 2.15
N ALA A 36 -18.17 2.39 2.46
CA ALA A 36 -18.98 1.52 1.62
C ALA A 36 -20.50 1.82 1.69
N GLY A 37 -20.92 2.78 2.53
CA GLY A 37 -22.32 3.19 2.70
C GLY A 37 -23.09 2.42 3.77
N CYS A 38 -22.43 1.66 4.63
CA CYS A 38 -23.03 0.93 5.75
C CYS A 38 -23.01 1.77 7.06
N ASP A 39 -23.86 1.44 8.04
CA ASP A 39 -23.79 2.05 9.38
C ASP A 39 -22.64 1.43 10.20
N PRO A 40 -21.62 2.20 10.61
CA PRO A 40 -20.51 1.67 11.40
C PRO A 40 -20.83 1.46 12.89
N LYS A 41 -22.07 1.74 13.35
CA LYS A 41 -22.49 1.58 14.76
C LYS A 41 -22.05 0.26 15.41
N PRO A 42 -22.17 -0.92 14.76
CA PRO A 42 -21.76 -2.18 15.40
C PRO A 42 -20.29 -2.20 15.79
N PHE A 43 -19.42 -1.56 15.00
CA PHE A 43 -17.99 -1.46 15.27
C PHE A 43 -17.70 -0.52 16.45
N ILE A 44 -18.40 0.62 16.52
CA ILE A 44 -18.31 1.54 17.66
C ILE A 44 -18.69 0.80 18.95
N THR A 45 -19.84 0.13 18.97
CA THR A 45 -20.30 -0.65 20.14
C THR A 45 -19.33 -1.76 20.51
N THR A 46 -18.69 -2.39 19.52
CA THR A 46 -17.68 -3.43 19.78
C THR A 46 -16.44 -2.84 20.49
N ILE A 47 -15.94 -1.68 20.05
CA ILE A 47 -14.82 -1.00 20.70
C ILE A 47 -15.19 -0.54 22.11
N GLU A 48 -16.39 0.00 22.31
CA GLU A 48 -16.92 0.37 23.63
C GLU A 48 -16.92 -0.85 24.57
N ASN A 49 -17.31 -2.02 24.08
CA ASN A 49 -17.32 -3.27 24.85
C ASN A 49 -15.92 -3.82 25.17
N PHE A 50 -14.88 -3.40 24.45
CA PHE A 50 -13.48 -3.72 24.76
C PHE A 50 -12.87 -2.79 25.82
N SER A 51 -13.54 -1.69 26.15
CA SER A 51 -13.06 -0.77 27.19
C SER A 51 -13.22 -1.36 28.58
N ASN A 52 -12.35 -0.94 29.50
CA ASN A 52 -12.51 -1.26 30.91
C ASN A 52 -13.55 -0.33 31.59
N GLN A 53 -13.78 -0.52 32.90
CA GLN A 53 -14.72 0.31 33.66
C GLN A 53 -14.39 1.82 33.65
N GLY A 54 -13.13 2.19 33.42
CA GLY A 54 -12.69 3.57 33.28
C GLY A 54 -12.77 4.11 31.84
N GLY A 55 -13.29 3.34 30.88
CA GLY A 55 -13.37 3.71 29.47
C GLY A 55 -12.06 3.60 28.71
N MET A 56 -11.02 2.97 29.29
CA MET A 56 -9.73 2.83 28.62
C MET A 56 -9.77 1.70 27.59
N ILE A 57 -9.48 2.04 26.34
CA ILE A 57 -9.30 1.09 25.24
C ILE A 57 -7.84 0.61 25.20
N THR A 58 -7.67 -0.71 25.27
CA THR A 58 -6.37 -1.40 25.25
C THR A 58 -5.78 -1.51 23.84
N GLU A 59 -4.49 -1.78 23.75
CA GLU A 59 -3.82 -2.21 22.53
C GLU A 59 -4.30 -3.59 22.08
N GLN A 60 -4.41 -4.54 23.02
CA GLN A 60 -4.78 -5.92 22.73
C GLN A 60 -5.83 -6.44 23.71
N VAL A 61 -6.76 -7.25 23.19
CA VAL A 61 -7.73 -8.02 23.96
C VAL A 61 -7.47 -9.51 23.83
N TRP A 62 -7.77 -10.26 24.87
CA TRP A 62 -7.64 -11.72 24.85
C TRP A 62 -8.66 -12.34 23.88
N ASP A 63 -8.20 -13.23 23.01
CA ASP A 63 -8.99 -13.84 21.94
C ASP A 63 -9.18 -15.36 22.09
N GLY A 64 -8.50 -15.98 23.06
CA GLY A 64 -8.63 -17.38 23.42
C GLY A 64 -9.76 -17.69 24.39
N GLU A 65 -9.79 -18.92 24.88
CA GLU A 65 -10.67 -19.34 25.98
C GLU A 65 -10.32 -18.64 27.29
N ASP A 66 -11.30 -18.46 28.17
CA ASP A 66 -11.07 -17.81 29.46
C ASP A 66 -10.03 -18.60 30.29
N LEU A 67 -9.03 -17.89 30.83
CA LEU A 67 -8.00 -18.45 31.72
C LEU A 67 -8.08 -17.75 33.08
N PRO A 68 -8.90 -18.23 34.03
CA PRO A 68 -9.07 -17.60 35.34
C PRO A 68 -7.75 -17.47 36.12
N TYR A 69 -6.86 -18.45 36.01
CA TYR A 69 -5.57 -18.45 36.71
C TYR A 69 -4.62 -17.35 36.21
N ALA A 70 -4.70 -16.98 34.93
CA ALA A 70 -3.92 -15.92 34.31
C ALA A 70 -4.68 -14.58 34.26
N ARG A 71 -5.91 -14.52 34.78
CA ARG A 71 -6.85 -13.39 34.68
C ARG A 71 -7.11 -12.95 33.24
N MET A 72 -7.05 -13.88 32.29
CA MET A 72 -7.38 -13.61 30.89
C MET A 72 -8.83 -13.99 30.64
N LYS A 73 -9.58 -13.07 30.04
CA LYS A 73 -10.98 -13.25 29.70
C LYS A 73 -11.22 -12.75 28.29
N ARG A 74 -11.94 -13.53 27.47
CA ARG A 74 -12.14 -13.20 26.06
C ARG A 74 -12.80 -11.82 25.90
N GLY A 75 -12.22 -11.00 25.04
CA GLY A 75 -12.64 -9.62 24.81
C GLY A 75 -12.22 -8.63 25.89
N CYS A 76 -11.56 -9.06 26.97
CA CYS A 76 -10.99 -8.17 27.97
C CYS A 76 -9.51 -7.85 27.68
N PRO A 77 -8.97 -6.76 28.24
CA PRO A 77 -7.58 -6.39 28.06
C PRO A 77 -6.58 -7.48 28.44
N THR A 78 -5.54 -7.62 27.63
CA THR A 78 -4.34 -8.41 27.94
C THR A 78 -3.40 -7.62 28.86
N GLY A 79 -2.19 -8.13 29.08
CA GLY A 79 -1.08 -7.37 29.69
C GLY A 79 -0.40 -6.35 28.76
N ALA A 80 -0.92 -6.09 27.56
CA ALA A 80 -0.39 -5.08 26.65
C ALA A 80 -0.71 -3.64 27.13
N ALA A 81 -0.29 -2.64 26.36
CA ALA A 81 -0.51 -1.24 26.72
C ALA A 81 -2.00 -0.91 26.89
N MET A 82 -2.36 -0.31 28.03
CA MET A 82 -3.68 0.24 28.28
C MET A 82 -3.56 1.51 29.13
N PRO A 83 -4.04 2.67 28.65
CA PRO A 83 -4.67 2.89 27.34
C PRO A 83 -3.67 2.88 26.18
N LEU A 84 -4.14 2.53 24.98
CA LEU A 84 -3.43 2.89 23.74
C LEU A 84 -4.05 4.15 23.15
N CYS A 85 -3.28 5.24 23.07
CA CYS A 85 -3.77 6.52 22.51
C CYS A 85 -4.28 6.37 21.09
N TRP A 86 -3.66 5.49 20.28
CA TRP A 86 -4.09 5.24 18.91
C TRP A 86 -5.49 4.60 18.86
N SER A 87 -5.77 3.58 19.69
CA SER A 87 -7.12 3.00 19.79
C SER A 87 -8.17 4.03 20.20
N HIS A 88 -7.83 5.00 21.05
CA HIS A 88 -8.75 6.07 21.44
C HIS A 88 -8.96 7.08 20.31
N ALA A 89 -7.90 7.48 19.61
CA ALA A 89 -8.00 8.36 18.45
C ALA A 89 -8.89 7.73 17.37
N GLU A 90 -8.74 6.42 17.14
CA GLU A 90 -9.55 5.66 16.20
C GLU A 90 -11.03 5.59 16.60
N TYR A 91 -11.31 5.35 17.88
CA TYR A 91 -12.68 5.38 18.39
C TYR A 91 -13.35 6.74 18.19
N VAL A 92 -12.67 7.83 18.58
CA VAL A 92 -13.18 9.19 18.44
C VAL A 92 -13.37 9.57 16.97
N SER A 93 -12.41 9.20 16.11
CA SER A 93 -12.51 9.46 14.67
C SER A 93 -13.71 8.73 14.08
N LEU A 94 -13.95 7.46 14.43
CA LEU A 94 -15.09 6.69 13.91
C LEU A 94 -16.44 7.24 14.38
N VAL A 95 -16.56 7.61 15.66
CA VAL A 95 -17.77 8.25 16.20
C VAL A 95 -18.07 9.55 15.46
N ARG A 96 -17.04 10.37 15.20
CA ARG A 96 -17.18 11.60 14.43
C ARG A 96 -17.56 11.30 12.98
N SER A 97 -16.90 10.35 12.33
CA SER A 97 -17.20 9.96 10.95
C SER A 97 -18.65 9.50 10.78
N ARG A 98 -19.14 8.70 11.74
CA ARG A 98 -20.54 8.24 11.75
C ARG A 98 -21.52 9.41 11.87
N HIS A 99 -21.22 10.40 12.72
CA HIS A 99 -22.04 11.60 12.85
C HIS A 99 -22.09 12.40 11.53
N ASP A 100 -20.95 12.54 10.87
CA ASP A 100 -20.85 13.32 9.62
C ASP A 100 -21.33 12.55 8.38
N GLY A 101 -21.50 11.22 8.48
CA GLY A 101 -21.85 10.35 7.37
C GLY A 101 -20.70 10.12 6.37
N VAL A 102 -19.47 10.48 6.75
CA VAL A 102 -18.26 10.40 5.93
C VAL A 102 -17.04 10.21 6.81
N CYS A 103 -16.02 9.48 6.35
CA CYS A 103 -14.76 9.37 7.07
C CYS A 103 -14.15 10.75 7.35
N PHE A 104 -13.96 11.08 8.63
CA PHE A 104 -13.47 12.37 9.11
C PHE A 104 -12.12 12.78 8.49
N ASP A 105 -11.24 11.80 8.29
CA ASP A 105 -9.90 11.96 7.73
C ASP A 105 -9.85 11.84 6.20
N ARG A 106 -11.01 11.78 5.52
CA ARG A 106 -11.06 11.70 4.07
C ARG A 106 -10.45 12.96 3.44
N VAL A 107 -9.35 12.76 2.71
CA VAL A 107 -8.71 13.82 1.93
C VAL A 107 -9.53 14.08 0.67
N GLU A 108 -10.39 15.09 0.72
CA GLU A 108 -11.37 15.37 -0.35
C GLU A 108 -10.74 15.52 -1.75
N PRO A 109 -9.61 16.24 -1.96
CA PRO A 109 -8.96 16.29 -3.27
C PRO A 109 -8.52 14.91 -3.80
N ALA A 110 -8.09 14.01 -2.90
CA ALA A 110 -7.71 12.65 -3.29
C ALA A 110 -8.95 11.82 -3.64
N TYR A 111 -10.01 11.91 -2.84
CA TYR A 111 -11.30 11.25 -3.11
C TYR A 111 -11.88 11.68 -4.47
N GLN A 112 -11.90 12.98 -4.75
CA GLN A 112 -12.38 13.52 -6.02
C GLN A 112 -11.58 13.00 -7.22
N ARG A 113 -10.26 12.86 -7.07
CA ARG A 113 -9.36 12.41 -8.13
C ARG A 113 -9.39 10.90 -8.38
N TYR A 114 -9.49 10.10 -7.31
CA TYR A 114 -9.28 8.66 -7.40
C TYR A 114 -10.56 7.84 -7.32
N VAL A 115 -11.63 8.38 -6.73
CA VAL A 115 -12.92 7.68 -6.58
C VAL A 115 -14.00 8.30 -7.46
N VAL A 116 -14.19 9.62 -7.41
CA VAL A 116 -15.28 10.30 -8.16
C VAL A 116 -14.92 10.44 -9.64
N ASN A 117 -13.72 10.92 -9.95
CA ASN A 117 -13.26 11.19 -11.31
C ASN A 117 -11.99 10.39 -11.63
N PRO A 118 -12.04 9.04 -11.60
CA PRO A 118 -10.86 8.22 -11.81
C PRO A 118 -10.26 8.48 -13.20
N VAL A 119 -9.06 9.07 -13.22
CA VAL A 119 -8.32 9.30 -14.46
C VAL A 119 -7.43 8.09 -14.73
N GLN A 120 -7.68 7.41 -15.85
CA GLN A 120 -6.81 6.33 -16.31
C GLN A 120 -5.43 6.87 -16.66
N SER A 121 -4.38 6.20 -16.18
CA SER A 121 -3.00 6.57 -16.50
C SER A 121 -2.75 6.36 -18.00
N ARG A 122 -2.22 7.40 -18.65
CA ARG A 122 -1.72 7.32 -20.03
C ARG A 122 -0.34 6.67 -20.12
N TYR A 123 0.30 6.42 -18.98
CA TYR A 123 1.67 5.90 -18.89
C TYR A 123 1.70 4.51 -18.26
N GLU A 124 2.62 3.69 -18.75
CA GLU A 124 3.17 2.53 -18.06
C GLU A 124 4.61 2.87 -17.68
N ILE A 125 4.91 2.86 -16.38
CA ILE A 125 6.18 3.36 -15.87
C ILE A 125 7.10 2.19 -15.53
N TRP A 126 8.23 2.11 -16.22
CA TRP A 126 9.29 1.15 -15.95
C TRP A 126 10.41 1.83 -15.16
N THR A 127 10.91 1.14 -14.13
CA THR A 127 12.11 1.56 -13.38
C THR A 127 13.01 0.35 -13.12
N LEU A 128 14.28 0.59 -12.75
CA LEU A 128 15.18 -0.49 -12.33
C LEU A 128 14.63 -1.31 -11.14
N ARG A 129 13.90 -0.65 -10.23
CA ARG A 129 13.28 -1.30 -9.05
C ARG A 129 11.95 -1.97 -9.36
N HIS A 130 11.30 -1.58 -10.44
CA HIS A 130 10.04 -2.15 -10.92
C HIS A 130 10.13 -2.43 -12.42
N PRO A 131 10.86 -3.49 -12.82
CA PRO A 131 11.06 -3.81 -14.23
C PRO A 131 9.81 -4.52 -14.78
N LEU A 132 8.87 -3.72 -15.30
CA LEU A 132 7.67 -4.23 -15.95
C LEU A 132 8.05 -5.20 -17.08
N ARG A 133 7.42 -6.38 -17.10
CA ARG A 133 7.57 -7.35 -18.19
C ARG A 133 6.46 -7.25 -19.23
N ARG A 134 5.37 -6.57 -18.88
CA ARG A 134 4.16 -6.47 -19.70
C ARG A 134 3.60 -5.06 -19.57
N VAL A 135 3.18 -4.48 -20.69
CA VAL A 135 2.54 -3.16 -20.76
C VAL A 135 1.31 -3.23 -21.64
N VAL A 136 0.33 -2.37 -21.38
CA VAL A 136 -0.91 -2.31 -22.17
C VAL A 136 -0.67 -1.46 -23.43
N ARG A 137 -1.11 -1.98 -24.57
CA ARG A 137 -1.04 -1.27 -25.86
C ARG A 137 -1.80 0.05 -25.80
N GLY A 138 -1.25 1.08 -26.42
CA GLY A 138 -1.88 2.41 -26.50
C GLY A 138 -1.45 3.39 -25.41
N LYS A 139 -0.82 2.91 -24.34
CA LYS A 139 -0.16 3.76 -23.34
C LYS A 139 1.27 4.13 -23.77
N ILE A 140 1.82 5.17 -23.14
CA ILE A 140 3.21 5.57 -23.28
C ILE A 140 4.04 4.75 -22.30
N LEU A 141 5.04 4.02 -22.81
CA LEU A 141 6.03 3.39 -21.93
C LEU A 141 7.05 4.47 -21.54
N ARG A 142 7.08 4.83 -20.25
CA ARG A 142 8.07 5.75 -19.70
C ARG A 142 9.12 4.96 -18.93
N ILE A 143 10.38 5.08 -19.33
CA ILE A 143 11.51 4.54 -18.58
C ILE A 143 12.05 5.66 -17.69
N ILE A 144 12.06 5.44 -16.37
CA ILE A 144 12.61 6.39 -15.38
C ILE A 144 13.89 5.81 -14.78
N LEU A 145 14.93 6.64 -14.77
CA LEU A 145 16.29 6.30 -14.32
C LEU A 145 16.81 7.33 -13.30
N PRO A 146 17.72 6.92 -12.40
CA PRO A 146 18.30 7.81 -11.40
C PRO A 146 19.43 8.72 -11.93
N ALA A 147 19.90 8.49 -13.16
CA ALA A 147 21.01 9.22 -13.76
C ALA A 147 20.83 9.32 -15.28
N GLU A 148 21.55 10.27 -15.90
CA GLU A 148 21.55 10.45 -17.35
C GLU A 148 22.02 9.18 -18.06
N ALA A 149 21.22 8.74 -19.03
CA ALA A 149 21.53 7.59 -19.84
C ALA A 149 21.07 7.77 -21.28
N THR A 150 21.73 7.04 -22.18
CA THR A 150 21.22 6.75 -23.52
C THR A 150 20.56 5.38 -23.47
N ILE A 151 19.31 5.29 -23.90
CA ILE A 151 18.58 4.03 -24.00
C ILE A 151 18.77 3.49 -25.40
N ALA A 152 19.50 2.39 -25.53
CA ALA A 152 19.56 1.63 -26.78
C ALA A 152 18.41 0.63 -26.80
N TRP A 153 17.60 0.64 -27.85
CA TRP A 153 16.37 -0.15 -27.92
C TRP A 153 16.12 -0.71 -29.32
N SER A 154 15.33 -1.78 -29.36
CA SER A 154 14.90 -2.45 -30.57
C SER A 154 13.49 -3.04 -30.40
N ILE A 155 12.79 -3.13 -31.52
CA ILE A 155 11.46 -3.74 -31.67
C ILE A 155 11.47 -4.91 -32.67
N ASP A 156 12.64 -5.22 -33.23
CA ASP A 156 12.87 -6.18 -34.31
C ASP A 156 14.05 -7.12 -33.98
N ASP A 157 14.16 -7.53 -32.72
CA ASP A 157 15.19 -8.44 -32.20
C ASP A 157 16.63 -7.99 -32.53
N TRP A 158 16.89 -6.69 -32.34
CA TRP A 158 18.17 -6.02 -32.62
C TRP A 158 18.60 -6.03 -34.08
N ALA A 159 17.68 -6.26 -35.03
CA ALA A 159 17.96 -6.03 -36.45
C ALA A 159 18.21 -4.54 -36.75
N ARG A 160 17.56 -3.64 -36.00
CA ARG A 160 17.89 -2.21 -35.94
C ARG A 160 18.08 -1.79 -34.50
N ASP A 161 19.19 -1.13 -34.23
CA ASP A 161 19.45 -0.39 -33.01
C ASP A 161 18.95 1.05 -33.15
N ASN A 162 18.25 1.51 -32.13
CA ASN A 162 17.81 2.89 -32.01
C ASN A 162 18.29 3.40 -30.66
N GLU A 163 18.61 4.68 -30.59
CA GLU A 163 19.05 5.31 -29.36
C GLU A 163 18.12 6.47 -29.00
N LEU A 164 17.86 6.63 -27.70
CA LEU A 164 17.11 7.76 -27.18
C LEU A 164 17.74 8.21 -25.87
N ASP A 165 18.18 9.46 -25.85
CA ASP A 165 18.69 10.09 -24.63
C ASP A 165 17.56 10.40 -23.66
N THR A 166 17.83 10.21 -22.37
CA THR A 166 16.92 10.63 -21.31
C THR A 166 16.88 12.15 -21.17
N ILE A 167 15.70 12.66 -20.85
CA ILE A 167 15.44 14.04 -20.47
C ILE A 167 15.49 14.15 -18.95
N HIS A 168 16.21 15.15 -18.43
CA HIS A 168 16.23 15.47 -17.00
C HIS A 168 14.93 16.17 -16.60
N GLN A 169 14.37 15.76 -15.46
CA GLN A 169 13.27 16.46 -14.82
C GLN A 169 13.72 16.99 -13.47
N ASP A 170 13.74 18.32 -13.36
CA ASP A 170 14.35 19.03 -12.25
C ASP A 170 13.59 18.84 -10.94
N GLU A 171 12.25 18.99 -10.94
CA GLU A 171 11.48 19.02 -9.68
C GLU A 171 11.49 17.67 -8.95
N LEU A 172 11.63 16.58 -9.69
CA LEU A 172 11.70 15.22 -9.15
C LEU A 172 13.13 14.68 -9.14
N ASN A 173 14.09 15.46 -9.64
CA ASN A 173 15.49 15.08 -9.84
C ASN A 173 15.64 13.66 -10.41
N LEU A 174 15.03 13.42 -11.57
CA LEU A 174 15.05 12.13 -12.25
C LEU A 174 15.30 12.28 -13.74
N TRP A 175 15.66 11.19 -14.40
CA TRP A 175 15.83 11.13 -15.85
C TRP A 175 14.77 10.22 -16.44
N PHE A 176 14.17 10.61 -17.57
CA PHE A 176 13.17 9.78 -18.22
C PHE A 176 13.25 9.81 -19.74
N ALA A 177 12.74 8.76 -20.37
CA ALA A 177 12.48 8.73 -21.80
C ALA A 177 11.10 8.12 -22.07
N ASP A 178 10.37 8.72 -23.00
CA ASP A 178 9.03 8.30 -23.39
C ASP A 178 9.04 7.58 -24.73
N PHE A 179 8.42 6.40 -24.76
CA PHE A 179 8.21 5.59 -25.95
C PHE A 179 6.71 5.55 -26.27
N PRO A 180 6.23 6.48 -27.12
CA PRO A 180 4.81 6.57 -27.43
C PRO A 180 4.37 5.42 -28.33
N ARG A 181 3.17 4.89 -28.04
CA ARG A 181 2.44 3.96 -28.93
C ARG A 181 3.29 2.82 -29.48
N ALA A 182 3.92 2.04 -28.61
CA ALA A 182 4.59 0.83 -29.04
C ALA A 182 3.53 -0.12 -29.68
N ALA A 183 3.50 -0.15 -31.01
CA ALA A 183 2.53 -0.95 -31.79
C ALA A 183 3.00 -2.40 -31.97
N VAL A 184 4.22 -2.70 -31.54
CA VAL A 184 4.89 -3.98 -31.70
C VAL A 184 4.59 -4.93 -30.55
N SER A 185 4.94 -6.22 -30.70
CA SER A 185 4.70 -7.24 -29.69
C SER A 185 5.71 -7.22 -28.54
N VAL A 186 6.96 -6.87 -28.83
CA VAL A 186 8.07 -6.87 -27.86
C VAL A 186 8.92 -5.62 -28.04
N PHE A 187 9.25 -4.96 -26.93
CA PHE A 187 10.19 -3.87 -26.85
C PHE A 187 11.39 -4.32 -26.01
N ALA A 188 12.58 -4.34 -26.61
CA ALA A 188 13.82 -4.69 -25.94
C ALA A 188 14.71 -3.46 -25.79
N PHE A 189 15.40 -3.33 -24.67
CA PHE A 189 16.33 -2.23 -24.46
C PHE A 189 17.44 -2.56 -23.46
N THR A 190 18.52 -1.80 -23.54
CA THR A 190 19.60 -1.71 -22.55
C THR A 190 19.98 -0.24 -22.34
N LEU A 191 20.85 0.03 -21.37
CA LEU A 191 21.20 1.38 -20.94
C LEU A 191 22.70 1.62 -21.11
N LEU A 192 23.05 2.78 -21.64
CA LEU A 192 24.39 3.35 -21.58
C LEU A 192 24.38 4.50 -20.57
N TRP A 193 25.02 4.30 -19.42
CA TRP A 193 25.15 5.35 -18.39
C TRP A 193 26.15 6.40 -18.84
N LYS A 194 25.71 7.62 -19.13
CA LYS A 194 26.56 8.65 -19.73
C LYS A 194 27.69 9.11 -18.81
N ARG A 195 27.43 9.19 -17.50
CA ARG A 195 28.44 9.62 -16.53
C ARG A 195 29.68 8.72 -16.54
N ASP A 196 29.46 7.40 -16.57
CA ASP A 196 30.53 6.41 -16.44
C ASP A 196 30.95 5.82 -17.80
N GLN A 197 30.29 6.24 -18.89
CA GLN A 197 30.44 5.67 -20.24
C GLN A 197 30.34 4.14 -20.22
N ARG A 198 29.39 3.63 -19.43
CA ARG A 198 29.26 2.20 -19.12
C ARG A 198 27.96 1.64 -19.63
N TRP A 199 28.04 0.58 -20.42
CA TRP A 199 26.88 -0.23 -20.77
C TRP A 199 26.39 -1.05 -19.58
N GLU A 200 25.07 -1.15 -19.47
CA GLU A 200 24.44 -2.10 -18.57
C GLU A 200 24.55 -3.51 -19.16
N ASN A 201 25.11 -4.45 -18.39
CA ASN A 201 25.31 -5.84 -18.81
C ASN A 201 24.02 -6.65 -18.78
N ARG A 202 22.89 -6.01 -19.06
CA ARG A 202 21.57 -6.59 -19.02
C ARG A 202 20.67 -5.95 -20.06
N THR A 203 20.03 -6.80 -20.84
CA THR A 203 18.93 -6.41 -21.72
C THR A 203 17.60 -6.74 -21.06
N TRP A 204 16.67 -5.79 -21.11
CA TRP A 204 15.29 -6.00 -20.69
C TRP A 204 14.38 -6.18 -21.89
N GLN A 205 13.31 -6.94 -21.69
CA GLN A 205 12.25 -7.14 -22.67
C GLN A 205 10.90 -6.87 -22.02
N VAL A 206 10.07 -6.11 -22.72
CA VAL A 206 8.73 -5.73 -22.31
C VAL A 206 7.76 -6.19 -23.40
N SER A 207 6.84 -7.09 -23.05
CA SER A 207 5.78 -7.51 -23.96
C SER A 207 4.64 -6.50 -23.97
N ILE A 208 4.17 -6.10 -25.14
CA ILE A 208 3.04 -5.18 -25.27
C ILE A 208 1.79 -5.99 -25.56
N LEU A 209 0.88 -6.01 -24.59
CA LEU A 209 -0.35 -6.78 -24.64
C LEU A 209 -1.49 -5.95 -25.24
N ARG A 210 -2.33 -6.58 -26.07
CA ARG A 210 -3.62 -5.98 -26.44
C ARG A 210 -4.48 -5.83 -25.19
N GLU A 211 -5.21 -4.73 -25.11
CA GLU A 211 -6.18 -4.50 -24.04
C GLU A 211 -7.19 -5.65 -24.05
N GLN A 212 -7.39 -6.32 -22.91
CA GLN A 212 -8.47 -7.29 -22.75
C GLN A 212 -9.75 -6.49 -22.55
N THR A 213 -10.64 -6.54 -23.53
CA THR A 213 -12.04 -6.06 -23.44
C THR A 213 -12.79 -6.75 -22.32
#